data_AF-A0A068TG40-F1
#
_entry.id   AF-A0A068TG40-F1
#
_cell.length_a   1.000
_cell.length_b   1.000
_cell.length_c   1.000
_cell.angle_alpha   90.00
_cell.angle_beta   90.00
_cell.angle_gamma   90.00
#
_symmetry.space_group_name_H-M   'P 1'
#
loop_
_entity.id
_entity.type
_entity.pdbx_description
1 polymer ?
#
loop_
_entity_poly.entity_id
_entity_poly.type
_entity_poly.pdbx_seq_one_letter_code
_entity_poly.pdbx_strand_id
1 'polypeptide(L)'
;MFRKIAVIVALAGMLAGCQTQYQEMSFTGGVSAMPITGDTYRIVSRGNGYTDATTVQDYSLLKAAETTLSTGNTHFLMLTGNDATRTSVGQTSGYMQTHVYGNTAYSTYTPGMTYNIVKPGQDLIIKLFNTSKGPVPPGAFAAQEVFNNISPRVVRPKKGS
;
A
#
# COMPACT_ATOMS: atom_id res chain seq x y z
N MET A 1 -25.09 20.52 22.62
CA MET A 1 -23.97 20.95 21.75
C MET A 1 -22.80 19.96 21.79
N PHE A 2 -22.35 19.51 22.96
CA PHE A 2 -21.27 18.51 23.14
C PHE A 2 -21.48 17.15 22.44
N ARG A 3 -22.71 16.60 22.38
CA ARG A 3 -22.98 15.35 21.64
C ARG A 3 -22.74 15.47 20.13
N LYS A 4 -22.97 16.64 19.53
CA LYS A 4 -22.72 16.87 18.09
C LYS A 4 -21.22 17.00 17.79
N ILE A 5 -20.46 17.63 18.70
CA ILE A 5 -19.00 17.73 18.61
C ILE A 5 -18.35 16.34 18.78
N ALA A 6 -18.83 15.52 19.72
CA ALA A 6 -18.34 14.16 19.91
C ALA A 6 -18.58 13.26 18.68
N VAL A 7 -19.71 13.41 17.99
CA VAL A 7 -20.00 12.68 16.75
C VAL A 7 -19.10 13.13 15.58
N ILE A 8 -18.80 14.43 15.47
CA ILE A 8 -17.90 14.96 14.43
C ILE A 8 -16.45 14.49 14.66
N VAL A 9 -15.99 14.47 15.92
CA VAL A 9 -14.64 13.96 16.27
C VAL A 9 -14.54 12.44 16.09
N ALA A 10 -15.59 11.69 16.43
CA ALA A 10 -15.65 10.25 16.18
C ALA A 10 -15.66 9.90 14.67
N LEU A 11 -16.37 10.70 13.85
CA LEU A 11 -16.39 10.52 12.40
C LEU A 11 -15.05 10.91 11.76
N ALA A 12 -14.40 11.99 12.22
CA ALA A 12 -13.07 12.38 11.76
C ALA A 12 -12.00 11.31 12.09
N GLY A 13 -12.14 10.58 13.19
CA GLY A 13 -11.26 9.45 13.53
C GLY A 13 -11.37 8.25 12.58
N MET A 14 -12.49 8.10 11.87
CA MET A 14 -12.70 7.02 10.89
C MET A 14 -12.10 7.33 9.51
N LEU A 15 -11.79 8.60 9.21
CA LEU A 15 -11.21 8.99 7.93
C LEU A 15 -9.68 8.81 7.85
N ALA A 16 -9.02 8.52 8.97
CA ALA A 16 -7.56 8.33 9.02
C ALA A 16 -7.06 7.00 8.40
N GLY A 17 -7.93 6.22 7.73
CA GLY A 17 -7.65 4.86 7.29
C GLY A 17 -7.83 4.58 5.79
N CYS A 18 -7.89 5.59 4.91
CA CYS A 18 -8.06 5.30 3.49
C CYS A 18 -6.84 4.63 2.84
N GLN A 19 -5.63 4.81 3.38
CA GLN A 19 -4.44 4.11 2.88
C GLN A 19 -4.42 2.64 3.32
N THR A 20 -3.92 1.76 2.46
CA THR A 20 -3.56 0.38 2.81
C THR A 20 -2.56 0.37 3.97
N GLN A 21 -2.85 -0.41 5.01
CA GLN A 21 -1.97 -0.61 6.16
C GLN A 21 -0.96 -1.74 5.90
N TYR A 22 0.12 -1.77 6.70
CA TYR A 22 1.06 -2.88 6.71
C TYR A 22 0.44 -4.12 7.35
N GLN A 23 0.02 -5.06 6.51
CA GLN A 23 -0.62 -6.32 6.87
C GLN A 23 -0.37 -7.36 5.77
N GLU A 24 -0.68 -8.63 6.05
CA GLU A 24 -0.66 -9.67 5.01
C GLU A 24 -1.57 -9.32 3.83
N MET A 25 -1.18 -9.78 2.64
CA MET A 25 -1.90 -9.51 1.40
C MET A 25 -3.40 -9.83 1.51
N SER A 26 -4.24 -8.85 1.19
CA SER A 26 -5.70 -8.97 1.17
C SER A 26 -6.30 -8.28 -0.08
N PHE A 27 -7.63 -8.30 -0.21
CA PHE A 27 -8.35 -7.68 -1.33
C PHE A 27 -8.09 -6.18 -1.46
N THR A 28 -7.85 -5.48 -0.34
CA THR A 28 -7.56 -4.04 -0.29
C THR A 28 -6.07 -3.70 -0.37
N GLY A 29 -5.23 -4.70 -0.66
CA GLY A 29 -3.78 -4.59 -0.65
C GLY A 29 -3.15 -5.20 0.60
N GLY A 30 -1.85 -4.97 0.75
CA GLY A 30 -1.01 -5.54 1.79
C GLY A 30 0.32 -5.98 1.22
N VAL A 31 1.03 -6.80 1.99
CA VAL A 31 2.33 -7.33 1.61
C VAL A 31 2.39 -8.82 1.87
N SER A 32 3.15 -9.56 1.06
CA SER A 32 3.38 -10.99 1.25
C SER A 32 4.79 -11.38 0.80
N ALA A 33 5.30 -12.47 1.36
CA ALA A 33 6.56 -13.09 0.96
C ALA A 33 6.28 -14.51 0.49
N MET A 34 6.80 -14.88 -0.68
CA MET A 34 6.61 -16.19 -1.29
C MET A 34 7.98 -16.82 -1.57
N PRO A 35 8.28 -18.02 -1.06
CA PRO A 35 9.54 -18.69 -1.37
C PRO A 35 9.59 -19.04 -2.88
N ILE A 36 10.73 -18.75 -3.50
CA ILE A 36 11.07 -19.22 -4.86
C ILE A 36 12.01 -20.43 -4.75
N THR A 37 13.00 -20.33 -3.87
CA THR A 37 13.95 -21.40 -3.51
C THR A 37 14.13 -21.41 -1.99
N GLY A 38 15.00 -22.28 -1.46
CA GLY A 38 15.31 -22.30 -0.03
C GLY A 38 15.96 -21.02 0.52
N ASP A 39 16.55 -20.19 -0.34
CA ASP A 39 17.26 -18.96 0.03
C ASP A 39 16.76 -17.71 -0.72
N THR A 40 15.75 -17.85 -1.59
CA THR A 40 15.28 -16.75 -2.45
C THR A 40 13.77 -16.61 -2.32
N TYR A 41 13.30 -15.37 -2.13
CA TYR A 41 11.90 -15.04 -1.89
C TYR A 41 11.44 -13.93 -2.84
N ARG A 42 10.19 -14.03 -3.30
CA ARG A 42 9.47 -12.93 -3.93
C ARG A 42 8.70 -12.17 -2.87
N ILE A 43 8.93 -10.87 -2.76
CA ILE A 43 8.11 -9.97 -1.95
C ILE A 43 7.14 -9.25 -2.87
N VAL A 44 5.86 -9.28 -2.54
CA VAL A 44 4.79 -8.64 -3.30
C VAL A 44 4.08 -7.65 -2.40
N SER A 45 4.10 -6.38 -2.76
CA SER A 45 3.46 -5.29 -2.02
C SER A 45 2.46 -4.55 -2.90
N ARG A 46 1.25 -4.32 -2.39
CA ARG A 46 0.15 -3.66 -3.12
C ARG A 46 -0.50 -2.60 -2.22
N GLY A 47 -0.55 -1.36 -2.71
CA GLY A 47 -1.30 -0.26 -2.13
C GLY A 47 -2.62 -0.01 -2.87
N ASN A 48 -3.52 0.72 -2.23
CA ASN A 48 -4.77 1.18 -2.85
C ASN A 48 -4.62 2.61 -3.41
N GLY A 49 -5.71 3.20 -3.90
CA GLY A 49 -5.70 4.53 -4.54
C GLY A 49 -5.36 5.71 -3.61
N TYR A 50 -5.17 5.45 -2.32
CA TYR A 50 -4.86 6.44 -1.29
C TYR A 50 -3.52 6.14 -0.60
N THR A 51 -2.81 5.11 -1.03
CA THR A 51 -1.47 4.77 -0.52
C THR A 51 -0.42 5.41 -1.40
N ASP A 52 0.62 5.98 -0.81
CA ASP A 52 1.76 6.53 -1.56
C ASP A 52 2.72 5.42 -2.02
N ALA A 53 3.40 5.64 -3.16
CA ALA A 53 4.37 4.69 -3.69
C ALA A 53 5.53 4.42 -2.72
N THR A 54 6.00 5.45 -2.01
CA THR A 54 7.05 5.33 -0.98
C THR A 54 6.60 4.43 0.17
N THR A 55 5.33 4.46 0.56
CA THR A 55 4.78 3.57 1.59
C THR A 55 4.82 2.12 1.12
N VAL A 56 4.53 1.84 -0.16
CA VAL A 56 4.63 0.48 -0.73
C VAL A 56 6.09 0.01 -0.82
N GLN A 57 7.03 0.92 -1.09
CA GLN A 57 8.47 0.63 -1.04
C GLN A 57 8.91 0.24 0.38
N ASP A 58 8.51 1.02 1.40
CA ASP A 58 8.78 0.71 2.80
C ASP A 58 8.18 -0.64 3.22
N TYR A 59 6.97 -0.96 2.76
CA TYR A 59 6.34 -2.26 3.04
C TYR A 59 7.13 -3.42 2.44
N SER A 60 7.64 -3.23 1.23
CA SER A 60 8.46 -4.25 0.54
C SER A 60 9.77 -4.51 1.28
N LEU A 61 10.46 -3.46 1.70
CA LEU A 61 11.71 -3.56 2.45
C LEU A 61 11.50 -4.14 3.85
N LEU A 62 10.45 -3.71 4.55
CA LEU A 62 10.13 -4.25 5.87
C LEU A 62 9.79 -5.73 5.80
N LYS A 63 8.98 -6.16 4.83
CA LYS A 63 8.66 -7.58 4.67
C LYS A 63 9.88 -8.41 4.29
N ALA A 64 10.77 -7.86 3.45
CA ALA A 64 12.05 -8.50 3.15
C ALA A 64 12.88 -8.72 4.41
N ALA A 65 13.01 -7.70 5.27
CA ALA A 65 13.70 -7.79 6.54
C ALA A 65 13.04 -8.80 7.50
N GLU A 66 11.72 -8.73 7.69
CA GLU A 66 10.97 -9.66 8.54
C GLU A 66 11.13 -11.11 8.05
N THR A 67 11.04 -11.34 6.73
CA THR A 67 11.23 -12.68 6.14
C THR A 67 12.64 -13.20 6.38
N THR A 68 13.65 -12.34 6.20
CA THR A 68 15.05 -12.68 6.44
C THR A 68 15.28 -13.11 7.90
N LEU A 69 14.81 -12.31 8.84
CA LEU A 69 14.94 -12.59 10.27
C LEU A 69 14.16 -13.84 10.68
N SER A 70 12.95 -14.03 10.14
CA SER A 70 12.10 -15.19 10.46
C SER A 70 12.70 -16.54 10.02
N THR A 71 13.57 -16.53 9.01
CA THR A 71 14.27 -17.72 8.51
C THR A 71 15.63 -17.94 9.18
N GLY A 72 15.98 -17.13 10.18
CA GLY A 72 17.27 -17.20 10.86
C GLY A 72 18.45 -16.70 10.02
N ASN A 73 18.18 -15.90 8.99
CA ASN A 73 19.21 -15.23 8.18
C ASN A 73 19.44 -13.80 8.72
N THR A 74 20.59 -13.20 8.36
CA THR A 74 20.99 -11.90 8.91
C THR A 74 20.94 -10.79 7.87
N HIS A 75 21.11 -11.12 6.59
CA HIS A 75 21.17 -10.16 5.50
C HIS A 75 20.30 -10.61 4.32
N PHE A 76 19.86 -9.65 3.51
CA PHE A 76 19.25 -9.93 2.23
C PHE A 76 19.80 -9.02 1.15
N LEU A 77 19.93 -9.55 -0.07
CA LEU A 77 20.26 -8.80 -1.26
C LEU A 77 19.02 -8.70 -2.13
N MET A 78 18.70 -7.50 -2.60
CA MET A 78 17.69 -7.32 -3.64
C MET A 78 18.30 -7.71 -4.99
N LEU A 79 17.79 -8.78 -5.60
CA LEU A 79 18.22 -9.23 -6.94
C LEU A 79 17.52 -8.41 -8.02
N THR A 80 16.22 -8.17 -7.86
CA THR A 80 15.41 -7.39 -8.80
C THR A 80 14.35 -6.61 -8.03
N GLY A 81 14.00 -5.43 -8.53
CA GLY A 81 12.81 -4.69 -8.11
C GLY A 81 12.05 -4.22 -9.35
N ASN A 82 10.75 -4.52 -9.39
CA ASN A 82 9.87 -4.12 -10.47
C ASN A 82 8.70 -3.27 -9.93
N ASP A 83 8.42 -2.17 -10.62
CA ASP A 83 7.22 -1.39 -10.36
C ASP A 83 5.99 -2.17 -10.87
N ALA A 84 5.06 -2.44 -9.96
CA ALA A 84 3.81 -3.17 -10.21
C ALA A 84 2.58 -2.27 -10.03
N THR A 85 2.77 -0.95 -10.14
CA THR A 85 1.71 0.06 -10.07
C THR A 85 0.66 -0.18 -11.14
N ARG A 86 -0.60 -0.06 -10.75
CA ARG A 86 -1.77 -0.23 -11.63
C ARG A 86 -2.53 1.07 -11.75
N THR A 87 -2.87 1.45 -12.97
CA THR A 87 -3.70 2.62 -13.25
C THR A 87 -5.05 2.18 -13.79
N SER A 88 -6.12 2.75 -13.28
CA SER A 88 -7.50 2.53 -13.75
C SER A 88 -8.23 3.85 -13.89
N VAL A 89 -9.24 3.93 -14.75
CA VAL A 89 -10.03 5.15 -14.96
C VAL A 89 -11.34 5.05 -14.17
N GLY A 90 -11.59 6.02 -13.29
CA GLY A 90 -12.89 6.26 -12.67
C GLY A 90 -13.70 7.27 -13.49
N GLN A 91 -15.02 7.19 -13.42
CA GLN A 91 -15.93 8.10 -14.13
C GLN A 91 -17.08 8.53 -13.23
N THR A 92 -17.42 9.81 -13.29
CA THR A 92 -18.65 10.36 -12.69
C THR A 92 -19.69 10.52 -13.77
N SER A 93 -20.92 10.05 -13.53
CA SER A 93 -22.03 10.22 -14.47
C SER A 93 -22.41 11.70 -14.61
N GLY A 94 -22.64 12.14 -15.84
CA GLY A 94 -23.29 13.42 -16.11
C GLY A 94 -24.79 13.32 -15.88
N TYR A 95 -25.45 14.46 -15.65
CA TYR A 95 -26.90 14.53 -15.58
C TYR A 95 -27.42 15.74 -16.37
N MET A 96 -28.62 15.60 -16.90
CA MET A 96 -29.35 16.66 -17.57
C MET A 96 -30.65 16.90 -16.82
N GLN A 97 -30.92 18.16 -16.48
CA GLN A 97 -32.16 18.56 -15.82
C GLN A 97 -32.90 19.56 -16.71
N THR A 98 -34.12 19.20 -17.10
CA THR A 98 -34.98 20.05 -17.93
C THR A 98 -36.10 20.64 -17.08
N HIS A 99 -36.25 21.96 -17.11
CA HIS A 99 -37.35 22.71 -16.50
C HIS A 99 -38.23 23.30 -17.59
N VAL A 100 -39.55 23.09 -17.49
CA VAL A 100 -40.52 23.65 -18.44
C VAL A 100 -41.27 24.79 -17.75
N TYR A 101 -41.34 25.95 -18.39
CA TYR A 101 -42.11 27.10 -17.95
C TYR A 101 -43.00 27.59 -19.10
N GLY A 102 -44.32 27.35 -18.99
CA GLY A 102 -45.26 27.59 -20.09
C GLY A 102 -44.94 26.70 -21.30
N ASN A 103 -44.74 27.32 -22.46
CA ASN A 103 -44.35 26.65 -23.71
C ASN A 103 -42.82 26.59 -23.94
N THR A 104 -42.00 27.01 -22.97
CA THR A 104 -40.53 27.06 -23.09
C THR A 104 -39.87 26.02 -22.19
N ALA A 105 -38.88 25.30 -22.71
CA ALA A 105 -38.09 24.33 -21.96
C ALA A 105 -36.63 24.80 -21.81
N TYR A 106 -36.11 24.79 -20.59
CA TYR A 106 -34.72 25.09 -20.25
C TYR A 106 -34.03 23.81 -19.79
N SER A 107 -32.93 23.42 -20.42
CA SER A 107 -32.14 22.26 -19.99
C SER A 107 -30.79 22.69 -19.45
N THR A 108 -30.44 22.22 -18.24
CA THR A 108 -29.12 22.36 -17.65
C THR A 108 -28.41 21.01 -17.74
N TYR A 109 -27.27 20.98 -18.41
CA TYR A 109 -26.44 19.79 -18.55
C TYR A 109 -25.18 19.93 -17.70
N THR A 110 -24.95 18.95 -16.82
CA THR A 110 -23.70 18.81 -16.07
C THR A 110 -22.96 17.59 -16.63
N PRO A 111 -21.83 17.77 -17.34
CA PRO A 111 -21.09 16.66 -17.92
C PRO A 111 -20.47 15.77 -16.85
N GLY A 112 -20.36 14.48 -17.18
CA GLY A 112 -19.53 13.57 -16.43
C GLY A 112 -18.04 13.86 -16.63
N MET A 113 -17.21 13.44 -15.68
CA MET A 113 -15.76 13.61 -15.74
C MET A 113 -15.08 12.27 -15.51
N THR A 114 -13.95 12.04 -16.17
CA THR A 114 -13.10 10.87 -15.96
C THR A 114 -11.85 11.26 -15.18
N TYR A 115 -11.38 10.39 -14.29
CA TYR A 115 -10.16 10.61 -13.50
C TYR A 115 -9.35 9.32 -13.37
N ASN A 116 -8.03 9.46 -13.24
CA ASN A 116 -7.14 8.31 -13.05
C ASN A 116 -7.07 7.94 -11.57
N ILE A 117 -7.16 6.65 -11.29
CA ILE A 117 -6.92 6.02 -9.99
C ILE A 117 -5.61 5.23 -10.11
N VAL A 118 -4.58 5.65 -9.39
CA VAL A 118 -3.28 5.00 -9.36
C VAL A 118 -3.16 4.18 -8.08
N LYS A 119 -2.91 2.88 -8.22
CA LYS A 119 -2.71 1.94 -7.10
C LYS A 119 -1.25 1.48 -7.12
N PRO A 120 -0.38 2.00 -6.25
CA PRO A 120 1.03 1.65 -6.30
C PRO A 120 1.26 0.18 -5.96
N GLY A 121 2.28 -0.40 -6.57
CA GLY A 121 2.65 -1.79 -6.36
C GLY A 121 4.15 -1.98 -6.57
N GLN A 122 4.72 -2.95 -5.87
CA GLN A 122 6.12 -3.32 -6.04
C GLN A 122 6.33 -4.81 -5.85
N ASP A 123 7.14 -5.39 -6.72
CA ASP A 123 7.60 -6.77 -6.63
C ASP A 123 9.13 -6.78 -6.48
N LEU A 124 9.62 -7.42 -5.41
CA LEU A 124 11.04 -7.64 -5.19
C LEU A 124 11.35 -9.13 -5.29
N ILE A 125 12.54 -9.46 -5.80
CA ILE A 125 13.16 -10.75 -5.57
C ILE A 125 14.35 -10.50 -4.65
N ILE A 126 14.36 -11.18 -3.51
CA ILE A 126 15.44 -11.09 -2.53
C ILE A 126 16.11 -12.44 -2.36
N LYS A 127 17.42 -12.40 -2.12
CA LYS A 127 18.21 -13.57 -1.71
C LYS A 127 18.71 -13.36 -0.29
N LEU A 128 18.59 -14.40 0.53
CA LEU A 128 18.92 -14.38 1.95
C LEU A 128 20.35 -14.87 2.18
N PHE A 129 21.01 -14.28 3.18
CA PHE A 129 22.38 -14.61 3.58
C PHE A 129 22.48 -14.64 5.10
N ASN A 130 23.37 -15.51 5.59
CA ASN A 130 23.70 -15.60 7.00
C ASN A 130 25.22 -15.47 7.15
N THR A 131 25.65 -14.49 7.94
CA THR A 131 27.05 -14.18 8.26
C THR A 131 27.80 -15.37 8.89
N SER A 132 27.10 -16.26 9.60
CA SER A 132 27.68 -17.48 10.16
C SER A 132 27.88 -18.60 9.13
N LYS A 133 27.21 -18.53 7.97
CA LYS A 133 27.30 -19.53 6.89
C LYS A 133 28.28 -19.15 5.79
N GLY A 134 28.79 -17.91 5.77
CA GLY A 134 29.73 -17.43 4.78
C GLY A 134 29.74 -15.91 4.63
N PRO A 135 30.59 -15.40 3.71
CA PRO A 135 30.65 -13.97 3.44
C PRO A 135 29.34 -13.45 2.86
N VAL A 136 28.95 -12.25 3.27
CA VAL A 136 27.78 -11.54 2.74
C VAL A 136 28.24 -10.69 1.55
N PRO A 137 27.54 -10.74 0.40
CA PRO A 137 27.93 -9.96 -0.78
C PRO A 137 27.77 -8.44 -0.53
N PRO A 138 28.61 -7.60 -1.16
CA PRO A 138 28.44 -6.16 -1.12
C PRO A 138 27.04 -5.73 -1.59
N GLY A 139 26.47 -4.73 -0.93
CA GLY A 139 25.12 -4.23 -1.24
C GLY A 139 23.97 -5.03 -0.62
N ALA A 140 24.25 -6.12 0.10
CA ALA A 140 23.23 -6.76 0.93
C ALA A 140 22.91 -5.90 2.17
N PHE A 141 21.63 -5.81 2.51
CA PHE A 141 21.15 -5.06 3.66
C PHE A 141 21.15 -5.93 4.91
N ALA A 142 21.58 -5.36 6.03
CA ALA A 142 21.40 -5.96 7.35
C ALA A 142 19.90 -5.93 7.71
N ALA A 143 19.28 -7.11 7.84
CA ALA A 143 17.83 -7.20 8.01
C ALA A 143 17.35 -6.52 9.29
N GLN A 144 18.12 -6.64 10.38
CA GLN A 144 17.78 -6.01 11.65
C GLN A 144 17.81 -4.47 11.57
N GLU A 145 18.76 -3.90 10.84
CA GLU A 145 18.87 -2.45 10.67
C GLU A 145 17.69 -1.90 9.84
N VAL A 146 17.38 -2.58 8.73
CA VAL A 146 16.21 -2.25 7.91
C VAL A 146 14.93 -2.33 8.74
N PHE A 147 14.75 -3.40 9.51
CA PHE A 147 13.59 -3.56 10.39
C PHE A 147 13.48 -2.39 11.39
N ASN A 148 14.57 -2.06 12.08
CA ASN A 148 14.57 -0.99 13.07
C ASN A 148 14.26 0.39 12.47
N ASN A 149 14.76 0.67 11.26
CA ASN A 149 14.61 1.96 10.61
C ASN A 149 13.27 2.15 9.88
N ILE A 150 12.67 1.06 9.38
CA ILE A 150 11.44 1.10 8.59
C ILE A 150 10.20 0.76 9.41
N SER A 151 10.29 -0.16 10.40
CA SER A 151 9.13 -0.54 11.21
C SER A 151 8.41 0.64 11.90
N PRO A 152 9.09 1.72 12.33
CA PRO A 152 8.41 2.91 12.88
C PRO A 152 7.63 3.73 11.85
N ARG A 153 7.94 3.60 10.55
CA ARG A 153 7.34 4.38 9.46
C ARG A 153 6.03 3.78 8.96
N VAL A 154 5.82 2.49 9.18
CA VAL A 154 4.65 1.78 8.65
C VAL A 154 3.44 1.89 9.57
N VAL A 155 2.26 2.11 8.98
CA VAL A 155 0.99 2.12 9.72
C VAL A 155 0.46 0.69 9.80
N ARG A 156 0.29 0.17 11.02
CA ARG A 156 -0.25 -1.19 11.27
C ARG A 156 -1.73 -1.13 11.70
N PRO A 157 -2.52 -2.17 11.45
CA PRO A 157 -3.87 -2.28 12.00
C PRO A 157 -3.84 -2.19 13.53
N LYS A 158 -4.76 -1.43 14.12
CA LYS A 158 -4.97 -1.49 15.57
C LYS A 158 -5.45 -2.89 15.90
N LYS A 159 -4.72 -3.62 16.75
CA LYS A 159 -5.23 -4.87 17.35
C LYS A 159 -6.55 -4.51 18.02
N GLY A 160 -7.64 -5.16 17.62
CA GLY A 160 -8.92 -5.01 18.29
C GLY A 160 -8.73 -5.32 19.78
N SER A 161 -9.08 -4.34 20.61
CA SER A 161 -9.24 -4.49 22.06
C SER A 161 -10.51 -5.28 22.36
#